data_AF-A0A7Y5EJ02-F1
#
_entry.id   AF-A0A7Y5EJ02-F1
#
_cell.length_a   1.000
_cell.length_b   1.000
_cell.length_c   1.000
_cell.angle_alpha   90.00
_cell.angle_beta   90.00
_cell.angle_gamma   90.00
#
_symmetry.space_group_name_H-M   'P 1'
#
loop_
_entity.id
_entity.type
_entity.pdbx_description
1 polymer ?
#
loop_
_entity_poly.entity_id
_entity_poly.type
_entity_poly.pdbx_seq_one_letter_code
_entity_poly.pdbx_strand_id
1 'polypeptide(L)'
;MGNVIVVSLIFLFCVVMALLAFVVLRFRRMAAALRAEIVRHADTEQQLVLRNQELLQLASTDLLTGLANRRAIMQQAMVEIRRANRYQKDLAVLMLDIDHFKQINDQYGHAAGDKVLTEFAEVCRQSIRDTDLAGRYGGEEFFILLPEIDLKTAILSAERIRMTVAAHPFALRDSTVLSITCSLGIAMYLPDRDDLDKLLLRADQALYQAKHQGRNRCCVQH
;
A
#
# COMPACT_ATOMS: atom_id res chain seq x y z
N MET A 1 9.46 67.12 -58.51
CA MET A 1 8.43 66.33 -57.79
C MET A 1 8.75 64.84 -57.68
N GLY A 2 9.28 64.17 -58.70
CA GLY A 2 9.56 62.72 -58.66
C GLY A 2 10.48 62.24 -57.52
N ASN A 3 11.55 62.97 -57.21
CA ASN A 3 12.49 62.58 -56.15
C ASN A 3 11.86 62.56 -54.75
N VAL A 4 10.93 63.48 -54.46
CA VAL A 4 10.26 63.58 -53.15
C VAL A 4 9.31 62.39 -52.93
N ILE A 5 8.62 61.94 -53.98
CA ILE A 5 7.69 60.79 -53.91
C ILE A 5 8.47 59.48 -53.66
N VAL A 6 9.59 59.30 -54.36
CA VAL A 6 10.44 58.11 -54.21
C VAL A 6 11.02 58.01 -52.81
N VAL A 7 11.53 59.12 -52.25
CA VAL A 7 12.07 59.16 -50.89
C VAL A 7 10.99 58.83 -49.85
N SER A 8 9.78 59.36 -50.00
CA SER A 8 8.66 59.06 -49.09
C SER A 8 8.22 57.59 -49.15
N LEU A 9 8.21 56.97 -50.33
CA LEU A 9 7.88 55.54 -50.49
C LEU A 9 8.93 54.64 -49.84
N ILE A 10 10.23 54.95 -50.02
CA ILE A 10 11.32 54.22 -49.38
C ILE A 10 11.22 54.35 -47.85
N PHE A 11 10.95 55.55 -47.35
CA PHE A 11 10.78 55.76 -45.91
C PHE A 11 9.60 54.96 -45.34
N LEU A 12 8.43 55.01 -45.99
CA LEU A 12 7.26 54.22 -45.57
C LEU A 12 7.55 52.72 -45.58
N PHE A 13 8.23 52.22 -46.62
CA PHE A 13 8.65 50.82 -46.70
C PHE A 13 9.58 50.44 -45.54
N CYS A 14 10.58 51.27 -45.23
CA CYS A 14 11.47 51.03 -44.08
C CYS A 14 10.71 51.00 -42.75
N VAL A 15 9.75 51.90 -42.54
CA VAL A 15 8.92 51.91 -41.32
C VAL A 15 8.07 50.64 -41.22
N VAL A 16 7.44 50.21 -42.32
CA VAL A 16 6.65 48.98 -42.36
C VAL A 16 7.54 47.75 -42.09
N MET A 17 8.72 47.68 -42.70
CA MET A 17 9.67 46.59 -42.46
C MET A 17 10.17 46.57 -41.01
N ALA A 18 10.42 47.73 -40.40
CA ALA A 18 10.81 47.83 -39.00
C ALA A 18 9.68 47.38 -38.06
N LEU A 19 8.43 47.77 -38.34
CA LEU A 19 7.24 47.31 -37.59
C LEU A 19 7.03 45.80 -37.73
N LEU A 20 7.15 45.25 -38.94
CA LEU A 20 7.06 43.80 -39.18
C LEU A 20 8.17 43.05 -38.42
N ALA A 21 9.41 43.52 -38.50
CA ALA A 21 10.53 42.94 -37.76
C ALA A 21 10.26 42.99 -36.24
N PHE A 22 9.74 44.11 -35.73
CA PHE A 22 9.38 44.25 -34.32
C PHE A 22 8.29 43.26 -33.89
N VAL A 23 7.22 43.11 -34.69
CA VAL A 23 6.13 42.14 -34.42
C VAL A 23 6.66 40.70 -34.44
N VAL A 24 7.49 40.35 -35.44
CA VAL A 24 8.11 39.02 -35.53
C VAL A 24 9.01 38.75 -34.32
N LEU A 25 9.84 39.72 -33.91
CA LEU A 25 10.69 39.59 -32.72
C LEU A 25 9.85 39.44 -31.45
N ARG A 26 8.77 40.22 -31.30
CA ARG A 26 7.81 40.09 -30.20
C ARG A 26 7.16 38.71 -30.17
N PHE A 27 6.68 38.22 -31.31
CA PHE A 27 6.07 36.90 -31.44
C PHE A 27 7.06 35.79 -31.11
N ARG A 28 8.30 35.86 -31.62
CA ARG A 28 9.38 34.91 -31.29
C ARG A 28 9.69 34.90 -29.80
N ARG A 29 9.74 36.07 -29.14
CA ARG A 29 9.93 36.19 -27.68
C ARG A 29 8.77 35.56 -26.90
N MET A 30 7.52 35.82 -27.28
CA MET A 30 6.36 35.23 -26.63
C MET A 30 6.30 33.71 -26.83
N ALA A 31 6.58 33.22 -28.05
CA ALA A 31 6.62 31.79 -28.33
C ALA A 31 7.75 31.10 -27.55
N ALA A 32 8.90 31.73 -27.37
CA ALA A 32 9.98 31.21 -26.53
C ALA A 32 9.58 31.20 -25.04
N ALA A 33 8.96 32.26 -24.55
CA ALA A 33 8.49 32.34 -23.16
C ALA A 33 7.41 31.29 -22.84
N LEU A 34 6.44 31.09 -23.74
CA LEU A 34 5.41 30.06 -23.58
C LEU A 34 6.00 28.65 -23.58
N ARG A 35 6.95 28.36 -24.49
CA ARG A 35 7.66 27.06 -24.48
C ARG A 35 8.41 26.84 -23.18
N ALA A 36 9.10 27.87 -22.67
CA ALA A 36 9.81 27.78 -21.40
C ALA A 36 8.87 27.58 -20.21
N GLU A 37 7.65 28.13 -20.26
CA GLU A 37 6.61 27.88 -19.24
C GLU A 37 6.09 26.44 -19.31
N ILE A 38 5.78 25.93 -20.51
CA ILE A 38 5.33 24.54 -20.69
C ILE A 38 6.36 23.54 -20.17
N VAL A 39 7.65 23.75 -20.47
CA VAL A 39 8.73 22.90 -19.97
C VAL A 39 8.83 22.97 -18.44
N ARG A 40 8.69 24.16 -17.85
CA ARG A 40 8.70 24.33 -16.38
C ARG A 40 7.52 23.62 -15.71
N HIS A 41 6.33 23.69 -16.28
CA HIS A 41 5.16 22.96 -15.79
C HIS A 41 5.38 21.45 -15.84
N ALA A 42 5.88 20.93 -16.97
CA ALA A 42 6.17 19.51 -17.11
C ALA A 42 7.23 19.02 -16.10
N ASP A 43 8.30 19.80 -15.88
CA ASP A 43 9.34 19.46 -14.90
C ASP A 43 8.79 19.47 -13.46
N THR A 44 7.96 20.47 -13.13
CA THR A 44 7.32 20.57 -11.80
C THR A 44 6.38 19.39 -11.54
N GLU A 45 5.57 19.00 -12.53
CA GLU A 45 4.72 17.81 -12.43
C GLU A 45 5.54 16.54 -12.22
N GLN A 46 6.65 16.39 -12.96
CA GLN A 46 7.55 15.26 -12.79
C GLN A 46 8.18 15.24 -11.39
N GLN A 47 8.63 16.38 -10.88
CA GLN A 47 9.15 16.50 -9.51
C GLN A 47 8.10 16.16 -8.46
N LEU A 48 6.85 16.61 -8.63
CA LEU A 48 5.74 16.27 -7.72
C LEU A 48 5.46 14.77 -7.72
N VAL A 49 5.48 14.11 -8.88
CA VAL A 49 5.32 12.65 -8.98
C VAL A 49 6.44 11.93 -8.25
N LEU A 50 7.70 12.33 -8.46
CA LEU A 50 8.85 11.72 -7.79
C LEU A 50 8.79 11.90 -6.26
N ARG A 51 8.46 13.11 -5.79
CA ARG A 51 8.29 13.38 -4.35
C ARG A 51 7.14 12.59 -3.74
N ASN A 52 6.01 12.47 -4.44
CA ASN A 52 4.90 11.63 -3.98
C ASN A 52 5.32 10.16 -3.90
N GLN A 53 6.08 9.67 -4.88
CA GLN A 53 6.62 8.31 -4.82
C GLN A 53 7.57 8.14 -3.61
N GLU A 54 8.46 9.09 -3.34
CA GLU A 54 9.31 9.07 -2.14
C GLU A 54 8.48 9.07 -0.85
N LEU A 55 7.43 9.88 -0.77
CA LEU A 55 6.53 9.92 0.38
C LEU A 55 5.76 8.59 0.57
N LEU A 56 5.26 8.00 -0.51
CA LEU A 56 4.63 6.68 -0.49
C LEU A 56 5.63 5.58 -0.13
N GLN A 57 6.90 5.73 -0.51
CA GLN A 57 7.96 4.83 -0.08
C GLN A 57 8.28 4.99 1.42
N LEU A 58 8.20 6.22 1.95
CA LEU A 58 8.42 6.50 3.37
C LEU A 58 7.20 6.15 4.24
N ALA A 59 6.00 6.07 3.66
CA ALA A 59 4.82 5.62 4.36
C ALA A 59 4.99 4.15 4.75
N SER A 60 5.14 3.87 6.05
CA SER A 60 5.26 2.53 6.59
C SER A 60 3.94 1.94 7.08
N THR A 61 2.88 2.75 7.10
CA THR A 61 1.62 2.44 7.78
C THR A 61 0.47 2.39 6.78
N ASP A 62 -0.46 1.46 6.97
CA ASP A 62 -1.74 1.40 6.27
C ASP A 62 -2.69 2.43 6.89
N LEU A 63 -3.20 3.37 6.08
CA LEU A 63 -3.97 4.51 6.57
C LEU A 63 -5.33 4.12 7.19
N LEU A 64 -5.90 2.97 6.79
CA LEU A 64 -7.20 2.53 7.29
C LEU A 64 -7.08 1.79 8.63
N THR A 65 -6.08 0.93 8.75
CA THR A 65 -5.95 0.02 9.89
C THR A 65 -4.93 0.48 10.92
N GLY A 66 -4.03 1.40 10.56
CA GLY A 66 -2.93 1.86 11.41
C GLY A 66 -1.82 0.81 11.62
N LEU A 67 -1.93 -0.38 11.03
CA LEU A 67 -0.87 -1.39 11.04
C LEU A 67 0.21 -1.07 10.03
N ALA A 68 1.32 -1.82 10.05
CA ALA A 68 2.30 -1.74 8.98
C ALA A 68 1.64 -2.06 7.63
N ASN A 69 1.95 -1.29 6.59
CA ASN A 69 1.51 -1.66 5.25
C ASN A 69 2.34 -2.83 4.71
N ARG A 70 1.90 -3.44 3.60
CA ARG A 70 2.57 -4.58 2.96
C ARG A 70 4.07 -4.37 2.78
N ARG A 71 4.50 -3.21 2.30
CA ARG A 71 5.91 -2.91 2.06
C ARG A 71 6.71 -2.93 3.37
N ALA A 72 6.22 -2.23 4.39
CA ALA A 72 6.90 -2.13 5.68
C ALA A 72 6.98 -3.46 6.41
N ILE A 73 5.88 -4.21 6.47
CA ILE A 73 5.85 -5.49 7.19
C ILE A 73 6.75 -6.54 6.54
N MET A 74 6.85 -6.55 5.21
CA MET A 74 7.79 -7.42 4.50
C MET A 74 9.24 -7.05 4.77
N GLN A 75 9.57 -5.75 4.78
CA GLN A 75 10.92 -5.28 5.14
C GLN A 75 11.30 -5.67 6.57
N GLN A 76 10.40 -5.51 7.53
CA GLN A 76 10.61 -5.91 8.92
C GLN A 76 10.74 -7.44 9.04
N ALA A 77 9.91 -8.22 8.33
CA ALA A 77 10.01 -9.67 8.32
C ALA A 77 11.35 -10.18 7.78
N MET A 78 11.88 -9.55 6.73
CA MET A 78 13.22 -9.88 6.23
C MET A 78 14.31 -9.62 7.28
N VAL A 79 14.18 -8.57 8.11
CA VAL A 79 15.12 -8.28 9.20
C VAL A 79 15.06 -9.38 10.25
N GLU A 80 13.86 -9.78 10.67
CA GLU A 80 13.66 -10.81 11.69
C GLU A 80 14.07 -12.21 11.20
N ILE A 81 13.85 -12.56 9.94
CA ILE A 81 14.36 -13.81 9.35
C ILE A 81 15.90 -13.85 9.39
N ARG A 82 16.57 -12.75 9.03
CA ARG A 82 18.05 -12.67 9.15
C ARG A 82 18.50 -12.82 10.60
N ARG A 83 17.76 -12.24 11.54
CA ARG A 83 18.02 -12.35 12.98
C ARG A 83 17.86 -13.79 13.47
N ALA A 84 16.77 -14.46 13.09
CA ALA A 84 16.50 -15.85 13.41
C ALA A 84 17.59 -16.78 12.86
N ASN A 85 18.02 -16.60 11.61
CA ASN A 85 19.15 -17.34 11.04
C ASN A 85 20.45 -17.13 11.82
N ARG A 86 20.77 -15.89 12.17
CA ARG A 86 22.00 -15.57 12.89
C ARG A 86 22.04 -16.19 14.28
N TYR A 87 20.92 -16.19 14.99
CA TYR A 87 20.85 -16.64 16.38
C TYR A 87 20.23 -18.03 16.56
N GLN A 88 19.94 -18.73 15.46
CA GLN A 88 19.31 -20.06 15.44
C GLN A 88 18.04 -20.07 16.30
N LYS A 89 17.13 -19.14 16.00
CA LYS A 89 15.83 -19.00 16.69
C LYS A 89 14.69 -19.36 15.75
N ASP A 90 13.68 -20.00 16.31
CA ASP A 90 12.44 -20.30 15.59
C ASP A 90 11.60 -19.03 15.41
N LEU A 91 10.86 -18.97 14.32
CA LEU A 91 9.81 -17.96 14.11
C LEU A 91 8.66 -18.57 13.33
N ALA A 92 7.49 -17.94 13.40
CA ALA A 92 6.32 -18.31 12.62
C ALA A 92 5.76 -17.13 11.84
N VAL A 93 5.16 -17.41 10.69
CA VAL A 93 4.30 -16.48 9.94
C VAL A 93 2.86 -16.96 10.03
N LEU A 94 1.96 -16.01 10.26
CA LEU A 94 0.53 -16.18 10.12
C LEU A 94 0.03 -15.35 8.93
N MET A 95 -0.67 -15.99 8.01
CA MET A 95 -1.50 -15.33 7.00
C MET A 95 -2.96 -15.42 7.44
N LEU A 96 -3.67 -14.30 7.47
CA LEU A 96 -5.04 -14.21 7.93
C LEU A 96 -5.92 -13.59 6.84
N ASP A 97 -7.16 -14.03 6.76
CA ASP A 97 -8.18 -13.47 5.86
C ASP A 97 -9.54 -13.44 6.55
N ILE A 98 -10.26 -12.33 6.38
CA ILE A 98 -11.61 -12.17 6.93
C ILE A 98 -12.59 -12.97 6.08
N ASP A 99 -13.24 -13.95 6.70
CA ASP A 99 -14.16 -14.85 6.02
C ASP A 99 -15.37 -14.07 5.50
N HIS A 100 -15.71 -14.29 4.22
CA HIS A 100 -16.85 -13.68 3.55
C HIS A 100 -16.82 -12.14 3.48
N PHE A 101 -15.64 -11.51 3.53
CA PHE A 101 -15.51 -10.05 3.53
C PHE A 101 -16.24 -9.35 2.36
N LYS A 102 -16.19 -9.94 1.16
CA LYS A 102 -16.95 -9.43 0.01
C LYS A 102 -18.46 -9.35 0.28
N GLN A 103 -19.05 -10.33 0.95
CA GLN A 103 -20.48 -10.33 1.28
C GLN A 103 -20.83 -9.20 2.24
N ILE A 104 -19.92 -8.87 3.18
CA ILE A 104 -20.09 -7.72 4.08
C ILE A 104 -20.16 -6.43 3.26
N ASN A 105 -19.25 -6.24 2.32
CA ASN A 105 -19.26 -5.07 1.43
C ASN A 105 -20.52 -5.02 0.56
N ASP A 106 -20.90 -6.15 -0.03
CA ASP A 106 -22.06 -6.23 -0.93
C ASP A 106 -23.38 -5.96 -0.18
N GLN A 107 -23.49 -6.38 1.10
CA GLN A 107 -24.71 -6.25 1.91
C GLN A 107 -24.79 -4.94 2.70
N TYR A 108 -23.67 -4.47 3.25
CA TYR A 108 -23.63 -3.33 4.19
C TYR A 108 -22.85 -2.12 3.65
N GLY A 109 -22.28 -2.24 2.45
CA GLY A 109 -21.51 -1.19 1.79
C GLY A 109 -20.05 -1.11 2.26
N HIS A 110 -19.21 -0.45 1.46
CA HIS A 110 -17.77 -0.32 1.72
C HIS A 110 -17.43 0.34 3.05
N ALA A 111 -18.25 1.30 3.52
CA ALA A 111 -18.02 1.94 4.82
C ALA A 111 -18.15 0.96 6.00
N ALA A 112 -18.98 -0.09 5.88
CA ALA A 112 -19.06 -1.16 6.87
C ALA A 112 -17.84 -2.08 6.79
N GLY A 113 -17.40 -2.43 5.57
CA GLY A 113 -16.16 -3.19 5.36
C GLY A 113 -14.93 -2.48 5.93
N ASP A 114 -14.80 -1.17 5.70
CA ASP A 114 -13.71 -0.36 6.26
C ASP A 114 -13.71 -0.40 7.79
N LYS A 115 -14.88 -0.30 8.42
CA LYS A 115 -15.02 -0.42 9.87
C LYS A 115 -14.59 -1.80 10.37
N VAL A 116 -15.02 -2.87 9.69
CA VAL A 116 -14.62 -4.24 10.01
C VAL A 116 -13.11 -4.41 9.90
N LEU A 117 -12.47 -3.85 8.87
CA LEU A 117 -11.00 -3.90 8.70
C LEU A 117 -10.26 -3.19 9.84
N THR A 118 -10.71 -1.99 10.22
CA THR A 118 -10.10 -1.23 11.32
C THR A 118 -10.25 -1.95 12.66
N GLU A 119 -11.44 -2.49 12.98
CA GLU A 119 -11.64 -3.24 14.22
C GLU A 119 -10.91 -4.59 14.22
N PHE A 120 -10.86 -5.29 13.08
CA PHE A 120 -10.12 -6.54 12.95
C PHE A 120 -8.63 -6.34 13.20
N ALA A 121 -8.06 -5.25 12.67
CA ALA A 121 -6.68 -4.87 12.91
C ALA A 121 -6.40 -4.60 14.40
N GLU A 122 -7.33 -3.92 15.08
CA GLU A 122 -7.24 -3.68 16.52
C GLU A 122 -7.23 -4.99 17.32
N VAL A 123 -8.17 -5.88 17.01
CA VAL A 123 -8.29 -7.20 17.65
C VAL A 123 -7.01 -8.01 17.44
N CYS A 124 -6.45 -8.02 16.22
CA CYS A 124 -5.19 -8.69 15.93
C CYS A 124 -4.05 -8.12 16.77
N ARG A 125 -3.93 -6.80 16.84
CA ARG A 125 -2.88 -6.10 17.60
C ARG A 125 -2.95 -6.40 19.10
N GLN A 126 -4.16 -6.41 19.67
CA GLN A 126 -4.36 -6.74 21.10
C GLN A 126 -4.15 -8.24 21.39
N SER A 127 -4.20 -9.08 20.37
CA SER A 127 -4.05 -10.54 20.48
C SER A 127 -2.62 -11.04 20.30
N ILE A 128 -1.64 -10.15 20.13
CA ILE A 128 -0.21 -10.49 19.96
C ILE A 128 0.68 -9.74 20.95
N ARG A 129 1.95 -10.12 21.07
CA ARG A 129 2.93 -9.47 21.95
C ARG A 129 3.47 -8.19 21.29
N ASP A 130 4.01 -7.28 22.08
CA ASP A 130 4.67 -6.06 21.58
C ASP A 130 5.87 -6.35 20.65
N THR A 131 6.50 -7.52 20.80
CA THR A 131 7.62 -7.97 19.95
C THR A 131 7.17 -8.60 18.65
N ASP A 132 5.90 -8.95 18.53
CA ASP A 132 5.32 -9.53 17.31
C ASP A 132 5.04 -8.41 16.31
N LEU A 133 5.06 -8.73 15.02
CA LEU A 133 4.83 -7.75 13.97
C LEU A 133 3.48 -8.03 13.30
N ALA A 134 2.68 -7.00 13.07
CA ALA A 134 1.41 -7.10 12.36
C ALA A 134 1.34 -6.06 11.22
N GLY A 135 0.85 -6.50 10.06
CA GLY A 135 0.65 -5.65 8.92
C GLY A 135 -0.53 -6.07 8.06
N ARG A 136 -1.10 -5.10 7.33
CA ARG A 136 -2.10 -5.37 6.31
C ARG A 136 -1.39 -5.74 5.01
N TYR A 137 -1.61 -6.98 4.56
CA TYR A 137 -0.94 -7.53 3.39
C TYR A 137 -1.61 -7.07 2.09
N GLY A 138 -2.93 -6.97 2.05
CA GLY A 138 -3.68 -6.40 0.94
C GLY A 138 -5.17 -6.73 1.05
N GLY A 139 -6.06 -5.82 0.64
CA GLY A 139 -7.51 -6.06 0.76
C GLY A 139 -7.92 -6.40 2.19
N GLU A 140 -8.49 -7.59 2.38
CA GLU A 140 -8.90 -8.20 3.65
C GLU A 140 -7.84 -9.13 4.28
N GLU A 141 -6.66 -9.21 3.68
CA GLU A 141 -5.57 -10.09 4.12
C GLU A 141 -4.61 -9.38 5.07
N PHE A 142 -4.25 -10.07 6.15
CA PHE A 142 -3.32 -9.62 7.17
C PHE A 142 -2.17 -10.60 7.32
N PHE A 143 -1.02 -10.06 7.72
CA PHE A 143 0.20 -10.82 7.97
C PHE A 143 0.66 -10.55 9.40
N ILE A 144 1.01 -11.61 10.12
CA ILE A 144 1.63 -11.52 11.44
C ILE A 144 2.91 -12.34 11.46
N LEU A 145 4.00 -11.75 11.96
CA LEU A 145 5.24 -12.45 12.25
C LEU A 145 5.38 -12.62 13.76
N LEU A 146 5.72 -13.83 14.19
CA LEU A 146 5.93 -14.20 15.57
C LEU A 146 7.39 -14.62 15.75
N PRO A 147 8.29 -13.73 16.19
CA PRO A 147 9.67 -14.08 16.49
C PRO A 147 9.77 -14.97 17.73
N GLU A 148 10.83 -15.80 17.76
CA GLU A 148 11.23 -16.60 18.92
C GLU A 148 10.06 -17.43 19.50
N ILE A 149 9.41 -18.20 18.63
CA ILE A 149 8.21 -18.97 18.98
C ILE A 149 8.32 -20.40 18.45
N ASP A 150 7.91 -21.37 19.26
CA ASP A 150 7.75 -22.76 18.79
C ASP A 150 6.39 -22.96 18.09
N LEU A 151 6.25 -24.07 17.36
CA LEU A 151 5.04 -24.42 16.64
C LEU A 151 3.78 -24.47 17.51
N LYS A 152 3.86 -25.07 18.70
CA LYS A 152 2.70 -25.24 19.57
C LYS A 152 2.19 -23.88 20.04
N THR A 153 3.10 -22.99 20.42
CA THR A 153 2.79 -21.64 20.87
C THR A 153 2.31 -20.76 19.70
N ALA A 154 2.83 -20.96 18.48
CA ALA A 154 2.32 -20.30 17.28
C ALA A 154 0.86 -20.68 16.97
N ILE A 155 0.53 -21.97 17.05
CA ILE A 155 -0.86 -22.46 16.90
C ILE A 155 -1.77 -21.85 17.96
N LEU A 156 -1.33 -21.81 19.23
CA LEU A 156 -2.11 -21.20 20.31
C LEU A 156 -2.36 -19.70 20.09
N SER A 157 -1.36 -18.96 19.60
CA SER A 157 -1.52 -17.54 19.23
C SER A 157 -2.50 -17.35 18.07
N ALA A 158 -2.43 -18.20 17.04
CA ALA A 158 -3.35 -18.17 15.91
C ALA A 158 -4.79 -18.48 16.34
N GLU A 159 -4.99 -19.53 17.16
CA GLU A 159 -6.31 -19.87 17.71
C GLU A 159 -6.84 -18.77 18.63
N ARG A 160 -5.98 -18.12 19.42
CA ARG A 160 -6.38 -16.96 20.23
C ARG A 160 -6.95 -15.86 19.34
N ILE A 161 -6.22 -15.45 18.29
CA ILE A 161 -6.71 -14.42 17.34
C ILE A 161 -8.05 -14.84 16.75
N ARG A 162 -8.15 -16.08 16.25
CA ARG A 162 -9.38 -16.60 15.64
C ARG A 162 -10.58 -16.54 16.59
N MET A 163 -10.41 -17.01 17.82
CA MET A 163 -11.46 -17.02 18.83
C MET A 163 -11.83 -15.61 19.28
N THR A 164 -10.84 -14.72 19.44
CA THR A 164 -11.10 -13.33 19.82
C THR A 164 -11.86 -12.59 18.72
N VAL A 165 -11.51 -12.79 17.44
CA VAL A 165 -12.28 -12.25 16.30
C VAL A 165 -13.70 -12.79 16.31
N ALA A 166 -13.89 -14.11 16.43
CA ALA A 166 -15.21 -14.73 16.41
C ALA A 166 -16.12 -14.28 17.58
N ALA A 167 -15.53 -13.89 18.71
CA ALA A 167 -16.24 -13.38 19.87
C ALA A 167 -16.40 -11.85 19.88
N HIS A 168 -15.69 -11.11 19.01
CA HIS A 168 -15.71 -9.65 18.99
C HIS A 168 -17.01 -9.13 18.35
N PRO A 169 -17.75 -8.22 19.02
CA PRO A 169 -18.97 -7.65 18.46
C PRO A 169 -18.66 -6.52 17.48
N PHE A 170 -18.56 -6.83 16.19
CA PHE A 170 -18.37 -5.84 15.14
C PHE A 170 -19.65 -5.01 14.92
N ALA A 171 -19.81 -3.93 15.68
CA ALA A 171 -21.00 -3.09 15.66
C ALA A 171 -20.93 -2.03 14.55
N LEU A 172 -21.92 -1.94 13.68
CA LEU A 172 -22.06 -0.90 12.66
C LEU A 172 -22.68 0.39 13.23
N ARG A 173 -22.79 1.45 12.41
CA ARG A 173 -23.30 2.76 12.84
C ARG A 173 -24.78 2.75 13.22
N ASP A 174 -25.55 1.83 12.64
CA ASP A 174 -26.98 1.63 12.87
C ASP A 174 -27.27 0.65 14.03
N SER A 175 -26.25 0.31 14.84
CA SER A 175 -26.31 -0.68 15.92
C SER A 175 -26.46 -2.13 15.46
N THR A 176 -26.39 -2.43 14.16
CA THR A 176 -26.29 -3.80 13.65
C THR A 176 -24.97 -4.42 14.11
N VAL A 177 -25.00 -5.62 14.70
CA VAL A 177 -23.78 -6.36 15.09
C VAL A 177 -23.54 -7.49 14.11
N LEU A 178 -22.35 -7.52 13.50
CA LEU A 178 -21.93 -8.54 12.57
C LEU A 178 -21.17 -9.66 13.29
N SER A 179 -21.48 -10.92 12.93
CA SER A 179 -20.67 -12.07 13.31
C SER A 179 -19.61 -12.30 12.25
N ILE A 180 -18.37 -11.94 12.57
CA ILE A 180 -17.22 -12.04 11.67
C ILE A 180 -16.33 -13.18 12.14
N THR A 181 -15.80 -13.94 11.18
CA THR A 181 -14.82 -15.00 11.44
C THR A 181 -13.61 -14.79 10.54
N CYS A 182 -12.51 -15.45 10.84
CA CYS A 182 -11.33 -15.43 9.99
C CYS A 182 -10.71 -16.82 9.86
N SER A 183 -10.05 -17.03 8.73
CA SER A 183 -9.23 -18.20 8.46
C SER A 183 -7.77 -17.82 8.61
N LEU A 184 -6.96 -18.74 9.14
CA LEU A 184 -5.53 -18.50 9.37
C LEU A 184 -4.69 -19.64 8.79
N GLY A 185 -3.61 -19.29 8.10
CA GLY A 185 -2.55 -20.18 7.68
C GLY A 185 -1.29 -19.93 8.49
N ILE A 186 -0.70 -21.00 9.03
CA ILE A 186 0.50 -20.96 9.87
C ILE A 186 1.64 -21.65 9.14
N ALA A 187 2.82 -21.02 9.11
CA ALA A 187 4.06 -21.67 8.66
C ALA A 187 5.22 -21.35 9.60
N MET A 188 5.95 -22.38 10.00
CA MET A 188 7.20 -22.24 10.78
C MET A 188 8.36 -21.99 9.83
N TYR A 189 9.26 -21.08 10.16
CA TYR A 189 10.47 -20.84 9.39
C TYR A 189 11.44 -22.01 9.47
N LEU A 190 11.96 -22.43 8.30
CA LEU A 190 12.94 -23.49 8.16
C LEU A 190 14.25 -22.90 7.58
N PRO A 191 15.28 -22.67 8.40
CA PRO A 191 16.51 -21.96 8.01
C PRO A 191 17.16 -22.44 6.70
N ASP A 192 17.19 -23.76 6.48
CA ASP A 192 17.85 -24.36 5.31
C ASP A 192 16.97 -24.45 4.05
N ARG A 193 15.68 -24.09 4.16
CA ARG A 193 14.69 -24.28 3.08
C ARG A 193 14.01 -23.00 2.65
N ASP A 194 13.88 -22.05 3.57
CA ASP A 194 13.07 -20.85 3.39
C ASP A 194 13.90 -19.58 3.20
N ASP A 195 13.49 -18.83 2.18
CA ASP A 195 13.49 -17.38 2.18
C ASP A 195 12.08 -16.88 2.60
N LEU A 196 11.89 -15.55 2.67
CA LEU A 196 10.59 -14.98 3.03
C LEU A 196 9.48 -15.41 2.06
N ASP A 197 9.77 -15.50 0.77
CA ASP A 197 8.76 -15.82 -0.26
C ASP A 197 8.26 -17.26 -0.12
N LYS A 198 9.15 -18.22 0.13
CA LYS A 198 8.77 -19.63 0.38
C LYS A 198 8.03 -19.81 1.69
N LEU A 199 8.43 -19.09 2.75
CA LEU A 199 7.72 -19.10 4.02
C LEU A 199 6.29 -18.56 3.85
N LEU A 200 6.13 -17.45 3.14
CA LEU A 200 4.83 -16.87 2.80
C LEU A 200 3.98 -17.82 1.97
N LEU A 201 4.57 -18.47 0.96
CA LEU A 201 3.86 -19.42 0.11
C LEU A 201 3.28 -20.59 0.93
N ARG A 202 4.03 -21.12 1.92
CA ARG A 202 3.53 -22.18 2.81
C ARG A 202 2.42 -21.67 3.72
N ALA A 203 2.55 -20.46 4.26
CA ALA A 203 1.49 -19.86 5.07
C ALA A 203 0.21 -19.62 4.25
N ASP A 204 0.34 -19.17 3.01
CA ASP A 204 -0.79 -18.98 2.08
C ASP A 204 -1.46 -20.32 1.71
N GLN A 205 -0.67 -21.36 1.45
CA GLN A 205 -1.19 -22.72 1.24
C GLN A 205 -1.99 -23.22 2.45
N ALA A 206 -1.51 -22.97 3.66
CA ALA A 206 -2.24 -23.29 4.88
C ALA A 206 -3.54 -22.47 4.98
N LEU A 207 -3.50 -21.18 4.68
CA LEU A 207 -4.70 -20.32 4.69
C LEU A 207 -5.74 -20.80 3.68
N TYR A 208 -5.30 -21.17 2.48
CA TYR A 208 -6.15 -21.77 1.46
C TYR A 208 -6.81 -23.06 1.97
N GLN A 209 -6.06 -23.94 2.63
CA GLN A 209 -6.62 -25.15 3.26
C GLN A 209 -7.67 -24.79 4.33
N ALA A 210 -7.41 -23.79 5.17
CA ALA A 210 -8.36 -23.33 6.19
C ALA A 210 -9.68 -22.86 5.55
N LYS A 211 -9.61 -22.06 4.48
CA LYS A 211 -10.79 -21.61 3.72
C LYS A 211 -11.56 -22.78 3.09
N HIS A 212 -10.85 -23.76 2.53
CA HIS A 212 -11.46 -24.91 1.86
C HIS A 212 -12.09 -25.93 2.80
N GLN A 213 -11.56 -26.08 4.01
CA GLN A 213 -12.10 -27.02 4.99
C GLN A 213 -13.30 -26.46 5.79
N GLY A 214 -13.82 -25.29 5.42
CA GLY A 214 -15.03 -24.72 6.02
C GLY A 214 -14.79 -23.42 6.80
N ARG A 215 -13.65 -22.74 6.60
CA ARG A 215 -13.34 -21.44 7.19
C ARG A 215 -13.29 -21.47 8.72
N ASN A 216 -13.17 -20.29 9.35
CA ASN A 216 -13.12 -20.10 10.80
C ASN A 216 -12.21 -21.13 11.51
N ARG A 217 -10.98 -21.29 11.01
CA ARG A 217 -10.01 -22.26 11.52
C ARG A 217 -8.57 -21.86 11.22
N CYS A 218 -7.65 -22.49 11.94
CA CYS A 218 -6.24 -22.46 11.62
C CYS A 218 -5.82 -23.75 10.91
N CYS A 219 -4.98 -23.63 9.89
CA CYS A 219 -4.26 -24.75 9.31
C CYS A 219 -2.74 -24.48 9.37
N VAL A 220 -1.95 -25.54 9.36
CA VAL A 220 -0.49 -25.47 9.46
C VAL A 220 0.12 -26.16 8.25
N GLN A 221 1.09 -25.52 7.62
CA GLN A 221 1.94 -26.15 6.61
C GLN A 221 3.36 -26.29 7.17
N HIS A 222 3.86 -27.53 7.18
CA HIS A 222 5.23 -27.87 7.56
C HIS A 222 6.16 -27.81 6.36
#